data_AF-A0A7S0HPK3-F1
#
_entry.id   AF-A0A7S0HPK3-F1
#
_cell.length_a   1.000
_cell.length_b   1.000
_cell.length_c   1.000
_cell.angle_alpha   90.00
_cell.angle_beta   90.00
_cell.angle_gamma   90.00
#
_symmetry.space_group_name_H-M   'P 1'
#
loop_
_entity.id
_entity.type
_entity.pdbx_description
1 polymer ?
#
loop_
_entity_poly.entity_id
_entity_poly.type
_entity_poly.pdbx_seq_one_letter_code
_entity_poly.pdbx_strand_id
1 'polypeptide(L)'
;MIKLHNPSTGEEVLVNYNSSEPCQIHIVNKSSQAIAVCWLDENKAETEYAKVQPGSSVLQPTFVGHPWILRDSIKRRPFYMHVAGQGTCNLIIQKHPKQHNSLEVV
;
A
#
# COMPACT_ATOMS: atom_id res chain seq x y z
N MET A 1 -16.69 -3.58 9.20
CA MET A 1 -15.94 -2.46 8.59
C MET A 1 -14.86 -2.03 9.57
N ILE A 2 -13.62 -1.88 9.13
CA ILE A 2 -12.55 -1.27 9.94
C ILE A 2 -12.18 0.10 9.38
N LYS A 3 -11.75 1.00 10.26
CA LYS A 3 -11.36 2.38 9.89
C LYS A 3 -9.84 2.50 9.87
N LEU A 4 -9.29 2.86 8.71
CA LEU A 4 -7.85 2.95 8.46
C LEU A 4 -7.46 4.38 8.05
N HIS A 5 -6.30 4.85 8.49
CA HIS A 5 -5.77 6.14 8.08
C HIS A 5 -4.88 5.97 6.84
N ASN A 6 -5.22 6.66 5.75
CA ASN A 6 -4.46 6.61 4.51
C ASN A 6 -3.24 7.56 4.61
N PRO A 7 -2.01 7.05 4.66
CA PRO A 7 -0.80 7.87 4.79
C PRO A 7 -0.53 8.75 3.56
N SER A 8 -1.17 8.47 2.41
CA SER A 8 -1.00 9.26 1.19
C SER A 8 -1.91 10.48 1.15
N THR A 9 -3.14 10.36 1.64
CA THR A 9 -4.16 11.43 1.56
C THR A 9 -4.45 12.08 2.91
N GLY A 10 -4.09 11.43 4.01
CA GLY A 10 -4.47 11.84 5.37
C GLY A 10 -5.91 11.47 5.74
N GLU A 11 -6.68 10.91 4.81
CA GLU A 11 -8.09 10.58 5.01
C GLU A 11 -8.29 9.27 5.76
N GLU A 12 -9.46 9.10 6.35
CA GLU A 12 -9.88 7.84 6.92
C GLU A 12 -10.70 7.04 5.91
N VAL A 13 -10.32 5.78 5.71
CA VAL A 13 -10.97 4.84 4.79
C VAL A 13 -11.67 3.76 5.60
N LEU A 14 -12.96 3.54 5.32
CA LEU A 14 -13.70 2.40 5.83
C LEU A 14 -13.50 1.22 4.87
N VAL A 15 -12.95 0.11 5.37
CA VAL A 15 -12.70 -1.08 4.56
C VAL A 15 -13.54 -2.26 5.05
N ASN A 16 -14.04 -3.06 4.09
CA ASN A 16 -14.72 -4.31 4.35
C ASN A 16 -13.75 -5.47 4.13
N TYR A 17 -13.49 -6.24 5.18
CA TYR A 17 -12.45 -7.26 5.18
C TYR A 17 -12.96 -8.65 4.74
N ASN A 18 -14.27 -8.86 4.72
CA ASN A 18 -14.87 -10.20 4.72
C ASN A 18 -15.18 -10.75 3.33
N SER A 19 -14.43 -10.35 2.30
CA SER A 19 -14.59 -10.98 0.99
C SER A 19 -13.75 -12.24 0.91
N SER A 20 -14.31 -13.29 0.33
CA SER A 20 -13.59 -14.48 -0.12
C SER A 20 -13.30 -14.45 -1.63
N GLU A 21 -13.61 -13.35 -2.31
CA GLU A 21 -13.34 -13.18 -3.73
C GLU A 21 -11.83 -12.97 -3.95
N PRO A 22 -11.14 -13.88 -4.67
CA PRO A 22 -9.70 -13.77 -4.90
C PRO A 22 -9.40 -12.66 -5.91
N CYS A 23 -8.33 -11.91 -5.65
CA CYS A 23 -7.83 -10.87 -6.54
C CYS A 23 -6.30 -10.76 -6.45
N GLN A 24 -5.70 -9.85 -7.23
CA GLN A 24 -4.26 -9.69 -7.29
C GLN A 24 -3.83 -8.23 -7.35
N ILE A 25 -2.70 -7.93 -6.73
CA ILE A 25 -2.04 -6.63 -6.80
C ILE A 25 -0.70 -6.82 -7.51
N HIS A 26 -0.50 -6.20 -8.67
CA HIS A 26 0.78 -6.14 -9.34
C HIS A 26 1.51 -4.86 -8.93
N ILE A 27 2.56 -5.00 -8.13
CA ILE A 27 3.33 -3.88 -7.59
C ILE A 27 4.62 -3.79 -8.38
N VAL A 28 4.83 -2.65 -9.07
CA VAL A 28 6.03 -2.38 -9.87
C VAL A 28 6.81 -1.25 -9.20
N ASN A 29 8.01 -1.56 -8.71
CA ASN A 29 8.89 -0.57 -8.10
C ASN A 29 9.80 0.06 -9.16
N LYS A 30 9.42 1.25 -9.64
CA LYS A 30 10.25 2.11 -10.50
C LYS A 30 11.00 3.19 -9.70
N SER A 31 10.97 3.13 -8.37
CA SER A 31 11.69 4.05 -7.49
C SER A 31 13.12 3.58 -7.22
N SER A 32 13.94 4.42 -6.59
CA SER A 32 15.31 4.08 -6.19
C SER A 32 15.42 3.37 -4.84
N GLN A 33 14.31 3.14 -4.14
CA GLN A 33 14.29 2.57 -2.79
C GLN A 33 13.51 1.25 -2.78
N ALA A 34 13.93 0.31 -1.92
CA ALA A 34 13.20 -0.93 -1.74
C ALA A 34 11.91 -0.71 -0.93
N ILE A 35 10.82 -1.32 -1.39
CA ILE A 35 9.47 -1.16 -0.84
C ILE A 35 9.09 -2.43 -0.07
N ALA A 36 8.67 -2.28 1.18
CA ALA A 36 8.01 -3.36 1.92
C ALA A 36 6.50 -3.33 1.63
N VAL A 37 5.93 -4.49 1.33
CA VAL A 37 4.52 -4.72 1.03
C VAL A 37 3.90 -5.43 2.22
N CYS A 38 3.08 -4.71 2.97
CA CYS A 38 2.49 -5.18 4.21
C CYS A 38 0.97 -5.29 4.07
N TRP A 39 0.41 -6.41 4.51
CA TRP A 39 -1.02 -6.57 4.70
C TRP A 39 -1.41 -6.14 6.11
N LEU A 40 -2.57 -5.51 6.25
CA LEU A 40 -3.14 -5.20 7.57
C LEU A 40 -4.23 -6.20 7.92
N ASP A 41 -4.25 -6.65 9.17
CA ASP A 41 -5.35 -7.41 9.73
C ASP A 41 -6.47 -6.52 10.30
N GLU A 42 -7.54 -7.15 10.79
CA GLU A 42 -8.66 -6.47 11.45
C GLU A 42 -8.26 -5.69 12.72
N ASN A 43 -7.15 -6.08 13.35
CA ASN A 43 -6.54 -5.40 14.49
C ASN A 43 -5.53 -4.33 14.07
N LYS A 44 -5.39 -4.06 12.76
CA LYS A 44 -4.40 -3.16 12.16
C LYS A 44 -2.96 -3.61 12.39
N ALA A 45 -2.75 -4.88 12.74
CA ALA A 45 -1.43 -5.47 12.81
C ALA A 45 -0.92 -5.72 11.39
N GLU A 46 0.38 -5.51 11.19
CA GLU A 46 1.00 -5.63 9.87
C GLU A 46 1.72 -6.96 9.72
N THR A 47 1.52 -7.61 8.58
CA THR A 47 2.36 -8.73 8.13
C THR A 47 3.05 -8.33 6.83
N GLU A 48 4.37 -8.34 6.82
CA GLU A 48 5.16 -8.13 5.59
C GLU A 48 5.11 -9.40 4.74
N TYR A 49 4.66 -9.28 3.49
CA TYR A 49 4.58 -10.41 2.55
C TYR A 49 5.70 -10.37 1.50
N ALA A 50 6.13 -9.17 1.12
CA ALA A 50 7.14 -9.03 0.08
C ALA A 50 7.99 -7.77 0.28
N LYS A 51 9.22 -7.85 -0.22
CA LYS A 51 10.09 -6.70 -0.41
C LYS A 51 10.42 -6.54 -1.89
N VAL A 52 9.96 -5.45 -2.49
CA VAL A 52 10.14 -5.17 -3.92
C VAL A 52 11.38 -4.28 -4.09
N GLN A 53 12.43 -4.84 -4.66
CA GLN A 53 13.68 -4.10 -4.95
C GLN A 53 13.48 -3.04 -6.04
N PRO A 54 14.33 -2.00 -6.11
CA PRO A 54 14.33 -1.04 -7.21
C PRO A 54 14.36 -1.75 -8.57
N GLY A 55 13.51 -1.31 -9.50
CA GLY A 55 13.37 -1.87 -10.85
C GLY A 55 12.62 -3.20 -10.93
N SER A 56 12.24 -3.80 -9.79
CA SER A 56 11.57 -5.11 -9.74
C SER A 56 10.06 -4.97 -9.59
N SER A 57 9.35 -6.09 -9.73
CA SER A 57 7.90 -6.15 -9.47
C SER A 57 7.51 -7.44 -8.75
N VAL A 58 6.35 -7.44 -8.11
CA VAL A 58 5.75 -8.62 -7.49
C VAL A 58 4.26 -8.68 -7.80
N LEU A 59 3.76 -9.89 -8.07
CA LEU A 59 2.32 -10.18 -8.06
C LEU A 59 1.97 -10.72 -6.68
N GLN A 60 1.06 -10.02 -6.00
CA GLN A 60 0.61 -10.37 -4.66
C GLN A 60 -0.85 -10.84 -4.71
N PRO A 61 -1.11 -12.17 -4.66
CA PRO A 61 -2.45 -12.70 -4.47
C PRO A 61 -3.04 -12.25 -3.14
N THR A 62 -4.33 -11.93 -3.14
CA THR A 62 -5.08 -11.49 -1.95
C THR A 62 -6.60 -11.67 -2.17
N PHE A 63 -7.42 -11.07 -1.32
CA PHE A 63 -8.88 -11.04 -1.47
C PHE A 63 -9.40 -9.60 -1.55
N VAL A 64 -10.53 -9.42 -2.22
CA VAL A 64 -11.18 -8.11 -2.38
C VAL A 64 -11.45 -7.49 -1.02
N GLY A 65 -11.15 -6.20 -0.86
CA GLY A 65 -11.32 -5.46 0.38
C GLY A 65 -10.14 -5.59 1.36
N HIS A 66 -9.16 -6.46 1.10
CA HIS A 66 -7.95 -6.53 1.91
C HIS A 66 -7.13 -5.23 1.81
N PRO A 67 -6.85 -4.56 2.92
CA PRO A 67 -5.99 -3.39 2.98
C PRO A 67 -4.49 -3.77 2.95
N TRP A 68 -3.74 -3.03 2.16
CA TRP A 68 -2.30 -3.16 1.96
C TRP A 68 -1.62 -1.82 2.18
N ILE A 69 -0.52 -1.80 2.91
CA ILE A 69 0.35 -0.64 3.09
C ILE A 69 1.69 -0.90 2.40
N LEU A 70 2.17 0.13 1.71
CA LEU A 70 3.55 0.17 1.20
C LEU A 70 4.41 1.08 2.08
N ARG A 71 5.57 0.56 2.46
CA ARG A 71 6.55 1.26 3.29
C ARG A 71 7.90 1.36 2.61
N ASP A 72 8.62 2.43 2.92
CA ASP A 72 10.07 2.47 2.70
C ASP A 72 10.70 1.37 3.58
N SER A 73 11.40 0.41 2.98
CA SER A 73 11.95 -0.74 3.72
C SER A 73 13.05 -0.36 4.73
N ILE A 74 13.67 0.81 4.56
CA ILE A 74 14.71 1.33 5.48
C ILE A 74 14.06 2.18 6.56
N LYS A 75 13.30 3.22 6.16
CA LYS A 75 12.71 4.17 7.12
C LYS A 75 11.48 3.62 7.83
N ARG A 76 10.94 2.49 7.35
CA ARG A 76 9.70 1.86 7.83
C ARG A 76 8.49 2.80 7.79
N ARG A 77 8.56 3.96 7.11
CA ARG A 77 7.48 4.94 7.04
C ARG A 77 6.45 4.49 5.99
N PRO A 78 5.15 4.45 6.33
CA PRO A 78 4.13 4.14 5.35
C PRO A 78 3.93 5.37 4.46
N PHE A 79 3.82 5.14 3.16
CA PHE A 79 3.64 6.23 2.19
C PHE A 79 2.46 5.96 1.25
N TYR A 80 1.98 4.72 1.17
CA TYR A 80 0.84 4.35 0.35
C TYR A 80 -0.03 3.31 1.04
N MET A 81 -1.34 3.45 0.83
CA MET A 81 -2.34 2.46 1.20
C MET A 81 -3.18 2.11 -0.04
N HIS A 82 -3.45 0.83 -0.20
CA HIS A 82 -4.33 0.30 -1.22
C HIS A 82 -5.36 -0.63 -0.57
N VAL A 83 -6.59 -0.58 -1.06
CA VAL A 83 -7.62 -1.57 -0.71
C VAL A 83 -7.84 -2.40 -1.96
N ALA A 84 -7.62 -3.70 -1.87
CA ALA A 84 -7.67 -4.58 -3.03
C ALA A 84 -9.06 -4.55 -3.67
N GLY A 85 -9.11 -4.26 -4.98
CA GLY A 85 -10.34 -4.32 -5.77
C GLY A 85 -10.50 -5.66 -6.47
N GLN A 86 -11.55 -5.79 -7.28
CA GLN A 86 -11.77 -6.97 -8.12
C GLN A 86 -10.71 -7.07 -9.22
N GLY A 87 -10.35 -8.31 -9.60
CA GLY A 87 -9.40 -8.58 -10.68
C GLY A 87 -7.94 -8.30 -10.30
N THR A 88 -7.15 -7.82 -11.28
CA THR A 88 -5.75 -7.43 -11.07
C THR A 88 -5.62 -5.91 -11.11
N CYS A 89 -5.09 -5.31 -10.04
CA CYS A 89 -4.73 -3.90 -10.04
C CYS A 89 -3.23 -3.69 -10.24
N ASN A 90 -2.85 -2.67 -11.01
CA ASN A 90 -1.46 -2.33 -11.28
C ASN A 90 -1.05 -1.10 -10.45
N LEU A 91 -0.11 -1.28 -9.53
CA LEU A 91 0.47 -0.22 -8.70
C LEU A 91 1.90 0.08 -9.15
N ILE A 92 2.08 1.16 -9.91
CA ILE A 92 3.40 1.59 -10.39
C ILE A 92 3.94 2.67 -9.46
N ILE A 93 4.97 2.33 -8.69
CA ILE A 93 5.61 3.25 -7.74
C ILE A 93 6.83 3.88 -8.40
N GLN A 94 6.70 5.12 -8.89
CA GLN A 94 7.80 5.81 -9.58
C GLN A 94 8.67 6.68 -8.66
N LYS A 95 8.06 7.31 -7.67
CA LYS A 95 8.73 8.15 -6.68
C LYS A 95 8.04 7.90 -5.35
N HIS A 96 8.80 7.91 -4.26
CA HIS A 96 8.18 8.15 -2.96
C HIS A 96 7.49 9.51 -3.05
N PRO A 97 6.20 9.64 -2.67
CA PRO A 97 5.60 10.96 -2.53
C PRO A 97 6.50 11.73 -1.57
N LYS A 98 7.17 12.77 -2.09
CA LYS A 98 7.88 13.72 -1.25
C LYS A 98 6.82 14.26 -0.29
N GLN A 99 7.20 14.37 0.97
CA GLN A 99 6.38 14.99 2.01
C GLN A 99 5.71 16.23 1.43
N HIS A 100 4.40 16.36 1.61
CA HIS A 100 3.71 17.63 1.47
C HIS A 100 4.43 18.59 2.43
N ASN A 101 5.33 19.42 1.91
CA ASN A 101 5.76 20.61 2.63
C ASN A 101 4.52 21.50 2.67
N SER A 102 3.84 21.53 3.81
CA SER A 102 2.96 22.65 4.10
C SER A 102 3.80 23.94 4.10
N LEU A 103 3.21 24.98 3.48
CA LEU A 103 3.59 26.40 3.47
C LEU A 103 4.54 26.85 2.34
N GLU A 104 3.95 27.39 1.26
CA GLU A 104 4.18 28.78 0.83
C GLU A 104 2.83 29.39 0.39
N VAL A 105 2.28 30.24 1.25
CA VAL A 105 1.33 31.28 0.84
C VAL A 105 2.21 32.42 0.35
N VAL A 106 2.10 32.76 -0.93
CA VAL A 106 2.69 33.98 -1.51
C VAL A 106 1.87 35.18 -1.05
#